data_AF-A0A314YHV3-F1
#
_entry.id   AF-A0A314YHV3-F1
#
_cell.length_a   1.000
_cell.length_b   1.000
_cell.length_c   1.000
_cell.angle_alpha   90.00
_cell.angle_beta   90.00
_cell.angle_gamma   90.00
#
_symmetry.space_group_name_H-M   'P 1'
#
loop_
_entity.id
_entity.type
_entity.pdbx_description
1 polymer ?
#
loop_
_entity_poly.entity_id
_entity_poly.type
_entity_poly.pdbx_seq_one_letter_code
_entity_poly.pdbx_strand_id
1 'polypeptide(L)'
;MAPTFTSMEASNGHEVPKVASIKTLVDSASLTFVPSEYTYTKNPNEQGDANDPEHSIPIIDFALLTSGSPDQRAKVILGLRRACEEWGFF
;
A
#
# COMPACT_ATOMS: atom_id res chain seq x y z
N MET A 1 -46.91 -39.99 26.79
CA MET A 1 -46.70 -38.55 26.55
C MET A 1 -45.22 -38.27 26.71
N ALA A 2 -44.47 -38.32 25.61
CA ALA A 2 -43.03 -38.07 25.60
C ALA A 2 -42.79 -36.65 25.07
N PRO A 3 -41.81 -35.89 25.60
CA PRO A 3 -41.58 -34.53 25.14
C PRO A 3 -40.88 -34.56 23.79
N THR A 4 -41.46 -33.87 22.81
CA THR A 4 -40.82 -33.59 21.53
C THR A 4 -39.74 -32.53 21.78
N PHE A 5 -38.48 -32.91 21.60
CA PHE A 5 -37.37 -31.97 21.63
C PHE A 5 -37.27 -31.31 20.25
N THR A 6 -37.83 -30.11 20.10
CA THR A 6 -37.66 -29.30 18.90
C THR A 6 -36.26 -28.70 18.91
N SER A 7 -35.35 -29.29 18.14
CA SER A 7 -34.04 -28.70 17.87
C SER A 7 -34.22 -27.50 16.93
N MET A 8 -34.05 -26.30 17.47
CA MET A 8 -33.93 -25.09 16.66
C MET A 8 -32.49 -25.05 16.12
N GLU A 9 -32.27 -25.60 14.93
CA GLU A 9 -31.08 -25.26 14.15
C GLU A 9 -31.20 -23.80 13.71
N ALA A 10 -30.60 -22.90 14.49
CA ALA A 10 -30.16 -21.63 13.95
C ALA A 10 -28.99 -21.94 13.00
N SER A 11 -29.30 -22.04 11.71
CA SER A 11 -28.29 -21.97 10.65
C SER A 11 -27.67 -20.58 10.72
N ASN A 12 -26.67 -20.41 11.58
CA ASN A 12 -25.67 -19.37 11.42
C ASN A 12 -24.87 -19.77 10.17
N GLY A 13 -25.43 -19.45 9.01
CA GLY A 13 -24.68 -19.39 7.78
C GLY A 13 -23.54 -18.42 8.02
N HIS A 14 -22.37 -18.95 8.33
CA HIS A 14 -21.13 -18.20 8.30
C HIS A 14 -20.81 -17.99 6.82
N GLU A 15 -21.59 -17.13 6.15
CA GLU A 15 -21.19 -16.55 4.88
C GLU A 15 -19.93 -15.75 5.20
N VAL A 16 -18.78 -16.35 4.91
CA VAL A 16 -17.52 -15.62 4.82
C VAL A 16 -17.80 -14.45 3.89
N PRO A 17 -17.74 -13.19 4.35
CA PRO A 17 -18.04 -12.05 3.50
C PRO A 17 -17.18 -12.15 2.25
N LYS A 18 -17.82 -12.34 1.10
CA LYS A 18 -17.12 -12.33 -0.18
C LYS A 18 -16.43 -10.98 -0.26
N VAL A 19 -15.10 -10.97 -0.16
CA VAL A 19 -14.31 -9.75 -0.19
C VAL A 19 -14.59 -9.08 -1.53
N ALA A 20 -15.45 -8.07 -1.53
CA ALA A 20 -15.79 -7.32 -2.73
C ALA A 20 -14.52 -6.60 -3.17
N SER A 21 -14.26 -6.58 -4.48
CA SER A 21 -13.14 -5.77 -4.99
C SER A 21 -13.36 -4.31 -4.60
N ILE A 22 -12.31 -3.60 -4.18
CA ILE A 22 -12.39 -2.16 -3.88
C ILE A 22 -12.99 -1.40 -5.06
N LYS A 23 -12.64 -1.78 -6.29
CA LYS A 23 -13.22 -1.20 -7.50
C LYS A 23 -14.74 -1.40 -7.53
N THR A 24 -15.22 -2.61 -7.32
CA THR A 24 -16.67 -2.88 -7.29
C THR A 24 -17.38 -2.16 -6.15
N LEU A 25 -16.73 -2.00 -5.00
CA LEU A 25 -17.27 -1.26 -3.87
C LEU A 25 -17.49 0.22 -4.24
N VAL A 26 -16.49 0.85 -4.86
CA VAL A 26 -16.57 2.24 -5.33
C VAL A 26 -17.60 2.40 -6.45
N ASP A 27 -17.65 1.45 -7.39
CA ASP A 27 -18.53 1.52 -8.56
C ASP A 27 -20.01 1.21 -8.22
N SER A 28 -20.27 0.39 -7.19
CA SER A 28 -21.63 -0.08 -6.85
C SER A 28 -22.34 0.78 -5.80
N ALA A 29 -21.58 1.50 -4.97
CA ALA A 29 -22.14 2.25 -3.86
C ALA A 29 -21.91 3.74 -4.07
N SER A 30 -22.97 4.53 -3.87
CA SER A 30 -22.89 5.94 -3.52
C SER A 30 -22.31 6.07 -2.10
N LEU A 31 -21.03 5.70 -1.94
CA LEU A 31 -20.31 5.74 -0.67
C LEU A 31 -20.15 7.20 -0.23
N THR A 32 -20.82 7.54 0.87
CA THR A 32 -20.59 8.81 1.57
C THR A 32 -19.43 8.71 2.56
N PHE A 33 -19.08 7.49 2.99
CA PHE A 33 -18.00 7.21 3.93
C PHE A 33 -17.25 5.92 3.56
N VAL A 34 -15.95 5.87 3.85
CA VAL A 34 -15.12 4.66 3.70
C VAL A 34 -15.46 3.67 4.82
N PRO A 35 -15.65 2.36 4.53
CA PRO A 35 -15.87 1.35 5.56
C PRO A 35 -14.74 1.28 6.58
N SER A 36 -15.07 1.01 7.84
CA SER A 36 -14.12 0.99 8.96
C SER A 36 -12.98 -0.01 8.78
N GLU A 37 -13.21 -1.09 8.04
CA GLU A 37 -12.26 -2.14 7.72
C GLU A 37 -11.07 -1.64 6.89
N TYR A 38 -11.23 -0.50 6.20
CA TYR A 38 -10.18 0.16 5.42
C TYR A 38 -9.63 1.42 6.10
N THR A 39 -10.06 1.72 7.32
CA THR A 39 -9.57 2.89 8.04
C THR A 39 -8.23 2.58 8.72
N TYR A 40 -7.29 3.52 8.59
CA TYR A 40 -5.99 3.46 9.24
C TYR A 40 -5.87 4.64 10.23
N THR A 41 -5.55 4.33 11.48
CA THR A 41 -5.30 5.36 12.51
C THR A 41 -3.88 5.86 12.36
N LYS A 42 -3.75 7.07 11.85
CA LYS A 42 -2.45 7.71 11.63
C LYS A 42 -1.83 8.16 12.96
N ASN A 43 -0.60 7.74 13.22
CA ASN A 43 0.18 8.29 14.31
C ASN A 43 0.70 9.69 13.90
N PRO A 44 0.46 10.76 14.70
CA PRO A 44 0.93 12.09 14.35
C PRO A 44 2.46 12.20 14.27
N ASN A 45 3.21 11.30 14.93
CA ASN A 45 4.66 11.28 14.91
C ASN A 45 5.25 10.58 13.68
N GLU A 46 4.43 9.91 12.86
CA GLU A 46 4.86 9.20 11.64
C GLU A 46 4.78 10.10 10.39
N GLN A 47 4.28 11.33 10.53
CA GLN A 47 4.15 12.24 9.41
C GLN A 47 5.49 12.96 9.15
N GLY A 48 6.24 12.48 8.16
CA GLY A 48 7.37 13.23 7.60
C GLY A 48 6.92 14.52 6.91
N ASP A 49 7.81 15.52 6.85
CA ASP A 49 7.57 16.74 6.08
C ASP A 49 7.64 16.43 4.59
N ALA A 50 6.52 16.64 3.89
CA ALA A 50 6.40 16.38 2.47
C ALA A 50 7.21 17.36 1.60
N ASN A 51 7.68 18.47 2.16
CA ASN A 51 8.49 19.46 1.47
C ASN A 51 9.97 19.35 1.81
N ASP A 52 10.37 18.39 2.64
CA ASP A 52 11.78 18.18 2.95
C ASP A 52 12.52 17.68 1.70
N PRO A 53 13.46 18.47 1.14
CA PRO A 53 14.24 18.05 -0.02
C PRO A 53 15.07 16.80 0.27
N GLU A 54 15.45 16.55 1.53
CA GLU A 54 16.19 15.37 1.95
C GLU A 54 15.33 14.09 1.91
N HIS A 55 14.00 14.24 1.84
CA HIS A 55 13.04 13.15 1.68
C HIS A 55 12.53 12.98 0.24
N SER A 56 13.22 13.55 -0.75
CA SER A 56 12.93 13.29 -2.17
C SER A 56 13.52 11.97 -2.64
N ILE A 57 12.70 11.17 -3.35
CA ILE A 57 13.13 9.90 -3.95
C ILE A 57 14.28 10.17 -4.94
N PRO A 58 15.42 9.46 -4.84
CA PRO A 58 16.52 9.63 -5.76
C PRO A 58 16.10 9.35 -7.21
N ILE A 59 16.63 10.12 -8.17
CA ILE A 59 16.39 9.89 -9.60
C ILE A 59 17.70 9.49 -10.25
N ILE A 60 17.72 8.35 -10.94
CA ILE A 60 18.92 7.83 -11.61
C ILE A 60 18.72 7.82 -13.13
N ASP A 61 19.52 8.59 -13.85
CA ASP A 61 19.53 8.57 -15.32
C ASP A 61 20.36 7.38 -15.84
N PHE A 62 19.68 6.32 -16.23
CA PHE A 62 20.30 5.09 -16.72
C PHE A 62 21.00 5.27 -18.08
N ALA A 63 20.61 6.28 -18.87
CA ALA A 63 21.28 6.54 -20.14
C ALA A 63 22.76 6.89 -19.91
N LEU A 64 23.07 7.59 -18.81
CA LEU A 64 24.44 7.97 -18.46
C LEU A 64 25.32 6.78 -18.02
N LEU A 65 24.71 5.64 -17.67
CA LEU A 65 25.47 4.41 -17.40
C LEU A 65 26.10 3.82 -18.65
N THR A 66 25.49 4.06 -19.82
CA THR A 66 25.92 3.44 -21.10
C THR A 66 26.49 4.47 -22.07
N SER A 67 25.91 5.66 -22.14
CA SER A 67 26.22 6.70 -23.13
C SER A 67 26.95 7.92 -22.55
N GLY A 68 27.10 7.99 -21.23
CA GLY A 68 27.78 9.09 -20.55
C GLY A 68 29.31 9.02 -20.66
N SER A 69 29.96 10.15 -20.40
CA SER A 69 31.41 10.19 -20.20
C SER A 69 31.82 9.34 -19.00
N PRO A 70 33.11 8.92 -18.89
CA PRO A 70 33.59 8.18 -17.72
C PRO A 70 33.24 8.85 -16.39
N ASP A 71 33.36 10.19 -16.30
CA ASP A 71 33.06 10.95 -15.10
C ASP A 71 31.56 10.98 -14.79
N GLN A 72 30.71 11.15 -15.82
CA GLN A 72 29.26 11.12 -15.65
C GLN A 72 28.81 9.73 -15.18
N ARG A 73 29.32 8.67 -15.82
CA ARG A 73 29.03 7.29 -15.44
C ARG A 73 29.45 7.00 -14.00
N ALA A 74 30.63 7.44 -13.58
CA ALA A 74 31.09 7.27 -12.20
C ALA A 74 30.16 7.95 -11.19
N LYS A 75 29.68 9.17 -11.49
CA LYS A 75 28.71 9.89 -10.65
C LYS A 75 27.38 9.14 -10.56
N VAL A 76 26.86 8.65 -11.69
CA VAL A 76 25.58 7.91 -11.70
C VAL A 76 25.70 6.58 -10.97
N ILE A 77 26.81 5.86 -11.11
CA ILE A 77 27.07 4.63 -10.34
C ILE A 77 27.09 4.91 -8.84
N LEU A 78 27.74 6.00 -8.41
CA LEU A 78 27.77 6.37 -6.99
C LEU A 78 26.38 6.75 -6.48
N GLY A 79 25.60 7.49 -7.27
CA GLY A 79 24.20 7.81 -6.95
C GLY A 79 23.32 6.57 -6.84
N LEU A 80 23.44 5.64 -7.80
CA LEU A 80 22.73 4.37 -7.79
C LEU A 80 23.07 3.54 -6.55
N ARG A 81 24.36 3.43 -6.21
CA ARG A 81 24.81 2.75 -4.99
C ARG A 81 24.15 3.35 -3.76
N ARG A 82 24.20 4.68 -3.62
CA ARG A 82 23.61 5.37 -2.47
C ARG A 82 22.11 5.13 -2.39
N ALA A 83 21.39 5.21 -3.51
CA ALA A 83 19.96 4.93 -3.54
C ALA A 83 19.65 3.49 -3.09
N CYS A 84 20.44 2.51 -3.53
CA CYS A 84 20.28 1.13 -3.06
C CYS A 84 20.57 0.97 -1.55
N GLU A 85 21.57 1.66 -1.01
CA GLU A 85 21.99 1.55 0.40
C GLU A 85 21.08 2.31 1.37
N GLU A 86 20.67 3.53 1.02
CA GLU A 86 19.94 4.43 1.90
C GLU A 86 18.41 4.36 1.72
N TRP A 87 17.94 4.06 0.50
CA TRP A 87 16.51 4.10 0.15
C TRP A 87 15.93 2.72 -0.16
N GLY A 88 16.65 1.90 -0.94
CA GLY A 88 16.15 0.64 -1.48
C GLY A 88 15.21 0.80 -2.69
N PHE A 89 14.95 2.02 -3.13
CA PHE A 89 14.20 2.37 -4.33
C PHE A 89 14.65 3.73 -4.88
N PHE A 90 14.39 3.96 -6.17
CA PHE A 90 14.69 5.16 -6.94
C PHE A 90 13.93 5.11 -8.28
#